data_AF-A0A2T2RWP5-F1
#
_entry.id   AF-A0A2T2RWP5-F1
#
_cell.length_a   1.000
_cell.length_b   1.000
_cell.length_c   1.000
_cell.angle_alpha   90.00
_cell.angle_beta   90.00
_cell.angle_gamma   90.00
#
_symmetry.space_group_name_H-M   'P 1'
#
loop_
_entity.id
_entity.type
_entity.pdbx_description
1 polymer ?
#
loop_
_entity_poly.entity_id
_entity_poly.type
_entity_poly.pdbx_seq_one_letter_code
_entity_poly.pdbx_strand_id
1 'polypeptide(L)'
;MKIAVFHLTTSKLMTLSEFMMLRRFYHLRDQRLERGRGLLEPRQMNIQEVATTVGYASQSRFCHAFKRKFGVTPRSYCKIPQIEPRHV
;
A
#
# COMPACT_ATOMS: atom_id res chain seq x y z
N MET A 1 16.44 3.57 -39.03
CA MET A 1 15.22 3.04 -38.36
C MET A 1 14.42 4.23 -37.84
N LYS A 2 13.14 4.34 -38.22
CA LYS A 2 12.31 5.56 -38.20
C LYS A 2 11.80 5.90 -36.78
N ILE A 3 12.22 7.05 -36.28
CA ILE A 3 11.41 8.16 -35.71
C ILE A 3 9.96 7.76 -35.31
N ALA A 4 9.77 7.06 -34.19
CA ALA A 4 8.45 6.92 -33.55
C ALA A 4 8.23 7.92 -32.40
N VAL A 5 9.20 8.80 -32.15
CA VAL A 5 9.22 9.72 -31.00
C VAL A 5 8.45 11.02 -31.29
N PHE A 6 8.10 11.29 -32.56
CA PHE A 6 7.63 12.62 -32.99
C PHE A 6 6.15 12.95 -32.74
N HIS A 7 5.36 12.04 -32.16
CA HIS A 7 3.91 12.26 -31.96
C HIS A 7 3.43 12.13 -30.51
N LEU A 8 4.33 12.16 -29.54
CA LEU A 8 3.93 12.36 -28.15
C LEU A 8 3.68 13.86 -27.92
N THR A 9 2.47 14.32 -28.23
CA THR A 9 1.99 15.63 -27.79
C THR A 9 2.11 15.72 -26.27
N THR A 10 2.41 16.92 -25.76
CA THR A 10 2.56 17.21 -24.32
C THR A 10 1.37 16.69 -23.51
N SER A 11 0.15 16.69 -24.07
CA SER A 11 -1.05 16.13 -23.45
C SER A 11 -0.99 14.61 -23.24
N LYS A 12 -0.44 13.84 -24.20
CA LYS A 12 -0.27 12.38 -24.09
C LYS A 12 0.86 12.02 -23.13
N LEU A 13 1.89 12.86 -23.03
CA LEU A 13 2.96 12.75 -22.04
C LEU A 13 2.51 13.14 -20.64
N MET A 14 1.73 14.22 -20.48
CA MET A 14 1.18 14.63 -19.19
C MET A 14 0.26 13.55 -18.64
N THR A 15 -0.70 13.07 -19.44
CA THR A 15 -1.61 11.98 -19.05
C THR A 15 -0.88 10.67 -18.78
N LEU A 16 0.15 10.31 -19.56
CA LEU A 16 0.95 9.13 -19.29
C LEU A 16 1.79 9.30 -18.00
N SER A 17 2.35 10.48 -17.75
CA SER A 17 3.07 10.78 -16.51
C SER A 17 2.14 10.73 -15.29
N GLU A 18 0.93 11.29 -15.40
CA GLU A 18 -0.11 11.24 -14.37
C GLU A 18 -0.54 9.79 -14.13
N PHE A 19 -0.77 9.01 -15.20
CA PHE A 19 -1.15 7.61 -15.07
C PHE A 19 -0.03 6.76 -14.45
N MET A 20 1.23 6.97 -14.86
CA MET A 20 2.39 6.30 -14.27
C MET A 20 2.61 6.73 -12.80
N MET A 21 2.40 8.00 -12.49
CA MET A 21 2.51 8.57 -11.16
C MET A 21 1.41 8.01 -10.24
N LEU A 22 0.15 8.01 -10.69
CA LEU A 22 -0.98 7.40 -9.99
C LEU A 22 -0.79 5.90 -9.77
N ARG A 23 -0.29 5.18 -10.79
CA ARG A 23 -0.02 3.74 -10.70
C ARG A 23 1.12 3.44 -9.72
N ARG A 24 2.20 4.24 -9.69
CA ARG A 24 3.25 4.16 -8.68
C ARG A 24 2.71 4.45 -7.28
N PHE A 25 1.91 5.50 -7.11
CA PHE A 25 1.35 5.85 -5.79
C PHE A 25 0.40 4.78 -5.24
N TYR A 26 -0.40 4.15 -6.11
CA TYR A 26 -1.28 3.06 -5.71
C TYR A 26 -0.46 1.83 -5.28
N HIS A 27 0.52 1.42 -6.10
CA HIS A 27 1.35 0.26 -5.81
C HIS A 27 2.18 0.43 -4.52
N LEU A 28 2.74 1.62 -4.30
CA LEU A 28 3.48 1.93 -3.08
C LEU A 28 2.60 1.83 -1.82
N ARG A 29 1.34 2.24 -1.91
CA ARG A 29 0.40 2.13 -0.79
C ARG A 29 0.12 0.68 -0.43
N ASP A 30 -0.09 -0.16 -1.44
CA ASP A 30 -0.36 -1.57 -1.23
C ASP A 30 0.84 -2.30 -0.63
N GLN A 31 2.05 -2.02 -1.13
CA GLN A 31 3.30 -2.57 -0.57
C GLN A 31 3.52 -2.13 0.89
N ARG A 32 3.26 -0.86 1.21
CA ARG A 32 3.35 -0.34 2.59
C ARG A 32 2.36 -1.06 3.52
N LEU A 33 1.15 -1.33 3.04
CA LEU A 33 0.14 -2.03 3.82
C LEU A 33 0.48 -3.51 4.04
N GLU A 34 1.03 -4.22 3.04
CA GLU A 34 1.48 -5.61 3.25
C GLU A 34 2.67 -5.68 4.20
N ARG A 35 3.63 -4.77 4.06
CA ARG A 35 4.73 -4.68 5.03
C ARG A 35 4.20 -4.40 6.44
N GLY A 36 3.21 -3.52 6.56
CA GLY A 36 2.55 -3.22 7.83
C GLY A 36 1.85 -4.44 8.43
N ARG A 37 1.21 -5.26 7.60
CA ARG A 37 0.60 -6.53 8.01
C ARG A 37 1.65 -7.48 8.59
N GLY A 38 2.77 -7.71 7.89
CA GLY A 38 3.84 -8.57 8.39
C GLY A 38 4.49 -8.06 9.68
N LEU A 39 4.54 -6.75 9.90
CA LEU A 39 5.04 -6.16 11.15
C LEU A 39 4.05 -6.32 12.33
N LEU A 40 2.77 -6.58 12.07
CA LEU A 40 1.77 -6.86 13.11
C LEU A 40 1.79 -8.34 13.55
N GLU A 41 2.30 -9.25 12.72
CA GLU A 41 2.36 -10.69 12.99
C GLU A 41 3.19 -11.09 14.22
N PRO A 42 4.36 -10.48 14.50
CA PRO A 42 5.06 -10.78 15.73
C PRO A 42 4.41 -10.19 17.00
N ARG A 43 3.33 -9.39 16.93
CA ARG A 43 2.73 -8.62 18.05
C ARG A 43 3.74 -7.77 18.85
N GLN A 44 4.95 -7.57 18.33
CA GLN A 44 6.05 -6.88 19.03
C GLN A 44 6.00 -5.36 18.86
N MET A 45 5.35 -4.87 17.81
CA MET A 45 5.26 -3.43 17.53
C MET A 45 3.85 -2.91 17.80
N ASN A 46 3.75 -1.75 18.43
CA ASN A 46 2.48 -1.08 18.56
C ASN A 46 2.04 -0.49 17.20
N ILE A 47 0.75 -0.23 17.02
CA ILE A 47 0.18 0.17 15.72
C ILE A 47 0.75 1.52 15.24
N GLN A 48 1.13 2.42 16.15
CA GLN A 48 1.73 3.71 15.80
C GLN A 48 3.16 3.54 15.27
N GLU A 49 3.95 2.63 15.85
CA GLU A 49 5.29 2.27 15.35
C GLU A 49 5.21 1.63 13.97
N VAL A 50 4.27 0.71 13.76
CA VAL A 50 4.02 0.10 12.44
C VAL A 50 3.65 1.16 11.41
N ALA A 51 2.73 2.07 11.74
CA ALA A 51 2.32 3.16 10.86
C ALA A 51 3.50 4.05 10.46
N THR A 52 4.34 4.41 11.43
CA THR A 52 5.54 5.22 11.21
C THR A 52 6.55 4.49 10.33
N THR A 53 6.81 3.20 10.63
CA THR A 53 7.74 2.34 9.90
C THR A 53 7.36 2.16 8.43
N VAL A 54 6.07 2.08 8.13
CA VAL A 54 5.56 1.95 6.75
C VAL A 54 5.25 3.29 6.08
N GLY A 55 5.65 4.41 6.70
CA GLY A 55 5.62 5.74 6.09
C GLY A 55 4.24 6.41 6.05
N TYR A 56 3.39 6.14 7.04
CA TYR A 56 2.15 6.89 7.26
C TYR A 56 2.38 8.00 8.28
N ALA A 57 1.83 9.19 7.99
CA ALA A 57 1.94 10.35 8.88
C ALA A 57 1.19 10.20 10.21
N SER A 58 0.24 9.26 10.30
CA SER A 58 -0.45 8.96 11.56
C SER A 58 -1.02 7.54 11.58
N GLN A 59 -1.16 6.99 12.78
CA GLN A 59 -1.84 5.72 13.02
C GLN A 59 -3.25 5.70 12.43
N SER A 60 -4.03 6.78 12.56
CA SER A 60 -5.40 6.82 12.04
C SER A 60 -5.45 6.63 10.53
N ARG A 61 -4.52 7.25 9.78
CA ARG A 61 -4.44 7.08 8.31
C ARG A 61 -4.04 5.66 7.93
N PHE A 62 -3.11 5.07 8.67
CA PHE A 62 -2.73 3.67 8.50
C PHE A 62 -3.92 2.74 8.77
N CYS A 63 -4.58 2.87 9.92
CA CYS A 63 -5.73 2.06 10.31
C CYS A 63 -6.87 2.13 9.29
N HIS A 64 -7.18 3.32 8.78
CA HIS A 64 -8.22 3.49 7.76
C HIS A 64 -7.83 2.80 6.44
N ALA A 65 -6.60 3.01 5.97
CA ALA A 65 -6.10 2.37 4.75
C ALA A 65 -6.02 0.83 4.89
N PHE A 66 -5.56 0.35 6.04
CA PHE A 66 -5.48 -1.06 6.37
C PHE A 66 -6.86 -1.72 6.40
N LYS A 67 -7.85 -1.11 7.08
CA LYS A 67 -9.23 -1.60 7.08
C LYS A 67 -9.84 -1.62 5.68
N ARG A 68 -9.57 -0.60 4.85
CA ARG A 68 -10.05 -0.56 3.47
C ARG A 68 -9.48 -1.70 2.61
N LYS A 69 -8.23 -2.12 2.86
CA LYS A 69 -7.57 -3.19 2.09
C LYS A 69 -7.88 -4.59 2.62
N PHE A 70 -7.82 -4.79 3.93
CA PHE A 70 -7.91 -6.12 4.56
C PHE A 70 -9.25 -6.39 5.26
N GLY A 71 -10.21 -5.44 5.21
CA GLY A 71 -11.55 -5.58 5.80
C GLY A 71 -11.61 -5.41 7.33
N VAL A 72 -10.47 -5.52 8.04
CA VAL A 72 -10.40 -5.46 9.50
C VAL A 72 -9.43 -4.37 9.98
N THR A 73 -9.60 -3.90 11.21
CA THR A 73 -8.63 -2.95 11.79
C THR A 73 -7.33 -3.67 12.18
N PRO A 74 -6.17 -3.01 12.20
CA PRO A 74 -4.92 -3.60 12.69
C PRO A 74 -5.04 -4.21 14.09
N ARG A 75 -5.80 -3.54 14.97
CA ARG A 75 -6.04 -4.01 16.35
C ARG A 75 -6.85 -5.30 16.39
N SER A 76 -7.88 -5.41 15.54
CA SER A 76 -8.66 -6.64 15.39
C SER A 76 -7.80 -7.74 14.76
N TYR A 77 -7.00 -7.41 13.73
CA TYR A 77 -6.09 -8.35 13.08
C TYR A 77 -5.12 -9.00 14.07
N CYS A 78 -4.54 -8.21 14.98
CA CYS A 78 -3.66 -8.72 16.03
C CYS A 78 -4.36 -9.67 17.00
N LYS A 79 -5.69 -9.56 17.19
CA LYS A 79 -6.46 -10.40 18.14
C LYS A 79 -6.90 -11.74 17.54
N ILE A 80 -6.96 -11.85 16.21
CA ILE A 80 -7.38 -13.07 15.53
C ILE A 80 -6.24 -14.10 15.66
N PRO A 81 -6.47 -15.27 16.29
CA PRO A 81 -5.53 -16.38 16.18
C PRO A 81 -5.44 -16.75 14.70
N GLN A 82 -4.24 -16.69 14.14
CA GLN A 82 -4.00 -16.93 12.72
C GLN A 82 -4.35 -18.40 12.41
N ILE A 83 -5.56 -18.63 11.90
CA ILE A 83 -5.90 -19.86 11.19
C ILE A 83 -5.64 -19.55 9.72
N GLU A 84 -4.47 -19.94 9.21
CA GLU A 84 -4.15 -19.78 7.80
C GLU A 84 -5.15 -20.56 6.93
N PRO A 85 -5.73 -19.97 5.87
CA PRO A 85 -6.25 -20.74 4.77
C PRO A 85 -5.06 -21.33 4.00
N ARG A 86 -4.97 -22.66 4.05
CA ARG A 86 -4.17 -23.53 3.19
C ARG A 86 -4.05 -22.95 1.78
N HIS A 87 -2.84 -22.57 1.38
CA HIS A 87 -2.49 -22.45 -0.03
C HIS A 87 -2.75 -23.82 -0.68
N VAL A 88 -3.87 -23.92 -1.42
CA VAL A 88 -4.13 -24.96 -2.42
C VAL A 88 -3.74 -24.44 -3.79
#